data_AF-A0A7K1LFR6-F1
#
_entry.id   AF-A0A7K1LFR6-F1
#
_cell.length_a   1.000
_cell.length_b   1.000
_cell.length_c   1.000
_cell.angle_alpha   90.00
_cell.angle_beta   90.00
_cell.angle_gamma   90.00
#
_symmetry.space_group_name_H-M   'P 1'
#
loop_
_entity.id
_entity.type
_entity.pdbx_description
1 polymer ?
#
loop_
_entity_poly.entity_id
_entity_poly.type
_entity_poly.pdbx_seq_one_letter_code
_entity_poly.pdbx_strand_id
1 'polypeptide(L)' 'MVAQRFLTLVDVAEILNVSVSQTRAMVRSGELPAIQVGGRGQWRVERAVLEEYIAEAYRRSAVATGSQDPDQA' A
#
# COMPACT_ATOMS: atom_id res chain seq x y z
N MET A 1 12.42 19.33 6.35
CA MET A 1 12.98 18.24 5.53
C MET A 1 11.96 17.85 4.49
N VAL A 2 12.35 17.57 3.25
CA VAL A 2 11.42 17.21 2.15
C VAL A 2 11.24 15.70 2.14
N ALA A 3 10.01 15.22 2.32
CA ALA A 3 9.71 13.79 2.23
C ALA A 3 9.88 13.31 0.77
N GLN A 4 10.48 12.13 0.58
CA GLN A 4 10.59 11.50 -0.74
C GLN A 4 9.18 11.28 -1.33
N ARG A 5 8.97 11.80 -2.55
CA ARG A 5 7.71 11.68 -3.30
C ARG A 5 7.48 10.27 -3.82
N PHE A 6 8.53 9.61 -4.30
CA PHE A 6 8.49 8.27 -4.86
C PHE A 6 9.24 7.30 -3.95
N LEU A 7 8.56 6.20 -3.63
CA LEU A 7 9.05 5.11 -2.80
C LEU A 7 9.51 3.95 -3.68
N THR A 8 10.58 3.29 -3.26
CA THR A 8 10.97 1.99 -3.81
C THR A 8 10.04 0.90 -3.27
N LEU A 9 10.03 -0.28 -3.90
CA LEU A 9 9.31 -1.43 -3.35
C LEU A 9 9.86 -1.90 -2.00
N VAL A 10 11.10 -1.55 -1.67
CA VAL A 10 11.70 -1.83 -0.36
C VAL A 10 11.08 -0.91 0.69
N ASP A 11 11.06 0.40 0.42
CA ASP A 11 10.45 1.38 1.34
C ASP A 11 8.97 1.07 1.59
N VAL A 12 8.22 0.68 0.56
CA VAL A 12 6.80 0.30 0.71
C VAL A 12 6.65 -0.97 1.55
N ALA A 13 7.52 -1.97 1.34
CA ALA A 13 7.49 -3.21 2.11
C ALA A 13 7.77 -2.94 3.60
N GLU A 14 8.70 -2.04 3.91
CA GLU A 14 8.96 -1.59 5.28
C GLU A 14 7.75 -0.87 5.89
N ILE A 15 7.14 0.07 5.16
CA ILE A 15 5.98 0.84 5.64
C ILE A 15 4.78 -0.07 5.93
N LEU A 16 4.48 -1.00 5.03
CA LEU A 16 3.35 -1.93 5.17
C LEU A 16 3.69 -3.14 6.05
N ASN A 17 4.94 -3.27 6.51
CA ASN A 17 5.46 -4.40 7.26
C ASN A 17 5.19 -5.76 6.57
N VAL A 18 5.54 -5.85 5.28
CA VAL A 18 5.39 -7.04 4.43
C VAL A 18 6.70 -7.37 3.71
N SER A 19 6.75 -8.50 3.00
CA SER A 19 7.92 -8.80 2.17
C SER A 19 7.97 -7.95 0.89
N VAL A 20 9.18 -7.68 0.39
CA VAL A 20 9.37 -7.02 -0.92
C VAL A 20 8.77 -7.85 -2.06
N SER A 21 8.80 -9.18 -1.94
CA SER A 21 8.14 -10.11 -2.87
C SER A 21 6.63 -9.93 -2.90
N GLN A 22 5.98 -9.75 -1.73
CA GLN A 22 4.56 -9.46 -1.64
C GLN A 22 4.24 -8.09 -2.25
N THR A 23 5.01 -7.06 -1.92
CA THR A 23 4.85 -5.72 -2.50
C THR A 23 4.95 -5.75 -4.03
N ARG A 24 5.94 -6.50 -4.57
CA ARG A 24 6.06 -6.71 -6.03
C ARG A 24 4.86 -7.47 -6.61
N ALA A 25 4.30 -8.43 -5.88
CA ALA A 25 3.11 -9.15 -6.32
C ALA A 25 1.90 -8.21 -6.41
N MET A 26 1.69 -7.34 -5.42
CA MET A 26 0.62 -6.32 -5.42
C MET A 26 0.75 -5.34 -6.59
N VAL A 27 1.97 -4.91 -6.92
CA VAL A 27 2.22 -4.05 -8.09
C VAL A 27 1.93 -4.79 -9.40
N ARG A 28 2.34 -6.06 -9.50
CA ARG A 28 2.10 -6.87 -10.70
C ARG A 28 0.63 -7.26 -10.89
N SER A 29 -0.12 -7.45 -9.80
CA SER A 29 -1.56 -7.70 -9.85
C SER A 29 -2.37 -6.43 -10.13
N GLY A 30 -1.75 -5.26 -9.98
CA GLY A 30 -2.43 -3.96 -10.09
C GLY A 30 -3.17 -3.54 -8.81
N GLU A 31 -3.04 -4.31 -7.72
CA GLU A 31 -3.62 -3.98 -6.41
C GLU A 31 -2.99 -2.72 -5.80
N LEU A 32 -1.69 -2.53 -6.02
CA LEU A 32 -0.97 -1.33 -5.65
C LEU A 32 -0.49 -0.59 -6.91
N PRO A 33 -1.07 0.57 -7.27
CA PRO A 33 -0.64 1.31 -8.43
C PRO A 33 0.82 1.79 -8.28
N ALA A 34 1.61 1.57 -9.33
CA ALA A 34 3.01 1.97 -9.37
C ALA A 34 3.43 2.29 -10.81
N ILE A 35 4.46 3.11 -10.95
CA ILE A 35 5.06 3.44 -12.24
C ILE A 35 6.39 2.71 -12.40
N GLN A 36 6.68 2.29 -13.64
CA GLN A 36 8.02 1.81 -13.99
C GLN A 36 8.88 3.00 -14.41
N VAL A 37 10.01 3.19 -13.73
CA VAL A 37 10.94 4.31 -14.01
C VAL A 37 12.24 3.75 -14.57
N GLY A 38 12.54 4.09 -15.82
CA GLY A 38 13.75 3.64 -16.50
C GLY A 38 13.66 2.17 -16.98
N GLY A 39 14.76 1.43 -16.85
CA GLY A 39 14.89 0.05 -17.36
C GLY A 39 14.08 -1.01 -16.60
N ARG A 40 14.09 -2.24 -17.15
CA ARG A 40 13.28 -3.38 -16.69
C ARG A 40 13.37 -3.61 -15.17
N GLY A 41 12.23 -3.48 -14.49
CA GLY A 41 12.06 -3.92 -13.10
C GLY A 41 12.17 -2.84 -12.02
N GLN A 42 12.45 -1.59 -12.38
CA GLN A 42 12.44 -0.48 -11.43
C GLN A 42 11.04 0.10 -11.27
N TRP A 43 10.36 -0.30 -10.20
CA TRP A 43 9.04 0.23 -9.85
C TRP A 43 9.14 1.30 -8.78
N ARG A 44 8.28 2.32 -8.89
CA ARG A 44 8.14 3.39 -7.91
C ARG A 44 6.67 3.59 -7.57
N VAL A 45 6.39 3.74 -6.29
CA VAL A 45 5.06 4.05 -5.77
C VAL A 45 5.09 5.49 -5.30
N GLU A 46 4.17 6.33 -5.77
CA GLU A 46 4.04 7.67 -5.21
C GLU A 46 3.49 7.57 -3.79
N ARG A 47 4.03 8.36 -2.86
CA ARG A 47 3.60 8.34 -1.46
C ARG A 47 2.09 8.50 -1.32
N ALA A 48 1.51 9.48 -2.01
CA ALA A 48 0.07 9.73 -1.97
C ALA A 48 -0.76 8.50 -2.42
N VAL A 49 -0.29 7.78 -3.43
CA VAL A 49 -0.93 6.54 -3.90
C VAL A 49 -0.88 5.43 -2.84
N LEU A 50 0.23 5.30 -2.11
CA LEU A 50 0.32 4.36 -1.00
C LEU A 50 -0.66 4.71 0.12
N GLU A 51 -0.76 5.99 0.48
CA GLU A 51 -1.72 6.45 1.49
C GLU A 51 -3.17 6.21 1.06
N GLU A 52 -3.50 6.46 -0.22
CA GLU A 52 -4.82 6.16 -0.79
C GLU A 52 -5.14 4.66 -0.75
N TYR A 53 -4.17 3.81 -1.09
CA TYR A 53 -4.31 2.36 -0.96
C TYR A 53 -4.61 1.93 0.49
N ILE A 54 -3.88 2.49 1.46
CA ILE A 54 -4.08 2.20 2.89
C ILE A 54 -5.49 2.65 3.31
N ALA A 55 -5.89 3.87 2.96
CA ALA A 55 -7.22 4.40 3.28
C ALA A 55 -8.34 3.53 2.69
N GLU A 56 -8.19 3.08 1.44
CA GLU A 56 -9.16 2.19 0.82
C GLU A 56 -9.16 0.80 1.46
N ALA A 57 -8.00 0.25 1.83
CA ALA A 57 -7.92 -1.01 2.57
C ALA A 57 -8.67 -0.94 3.91
N TYR A 58 -8.54 0.16 4.64
CA TYR A 58 -9.33 0.38 5.86
C TYR A 58 -10.83 0.53 5.58
N ARG A 59 -11.24 1.23 4.51
CA ARG A 59 -12.66 1.33 4.13
C ARG A 59 -13.26 -0.04 3.85
N ARG A 60 -12.56 -0.90 3.08
CA ARG A 60 -13.01 -2.27 2.82
C ARG A 60 -13.16 -3.10 4.09
N SER A 61 -12.20 -2.97 5.02
CA SER A 61 -12.25 -3.68 6.31
C SER A 61 -13.33 -3.16 7.25
N ALA A 62 -13.56 -1.85 7.31
CA ALA A 62 -14.57 -1.24 8.17
C ALA A 62 -16.00 -1.68 7.80
N VAL A 63 -16.27 -1.92 6.51
CA VAL A 63 -17.55 -2.48 6.04
C VAL A 63 -17.76 -3.92 6.57
N ALA A 64 -16.69 -4.66 6.89
CA ALA A 64 -16.79 -6.01 7.44
C ALA A 64 -17.01 -6.03 8.98
N THR A 65 -16.63 -4.96 9.69
CA THR A 65 -16.71 -4.89 11.17
C THR A 65 -18.01 -4.29 11.70
N GLY A 66 -18.90 -3.76 10.84
CA GLY A 66 -20.18 -3.16 11.21
C GLY A 66 -21.25 -4.10 11.82
N SER A 67 -20.87 -5.29 12.28
CA SER A 67 -21.81 -6.31 12.81
C SER A 67 -21.57 -6.74 14.25
N GLN A 68 -20.54 -6.29 14.97
CA GLN A 68 -20.37 -6.67 16.39
C GLN A 68 -19.64 -5.59 17.21
N ASP A 69 -20.42 -4.75 17.89
CA ASP A 69 -20.05 -4.20 19.21
C ASP A 69 -21.05 -4.73 20.25
N PRO A 70 -20.81 -5.92 20.85
CA PRO A 70 -21.56 -6.38 22.02
C PRO A 70 -21.00 -5.82 23.35
N ASP A 71 -20.08 -4.86 23.31
CA ASP A 71 -19.33 -4.39 24.49
C ASP A 71 -19.54 -2.89 24.78
N GLN A 72 -20.79 -2.43 24.70
CA GLN A 72 -21.22 -1.24 25.44
C GLN A 72 -22.01 -1.71 26.67
N ALA A 73 -21.24 -1.99 27.73
CA ALA A 73 -21.69 -2.27 29.08
C ALA A 73 -22.43 -1.07 29.72
#